data_AF-A0A9D1RD07-F1
#
_entry.id   AF-A0A9D1RD07-F1
#
_cell.length_a   1.000
_cell.length_b   1.000
_cell.length_c   1.000
_cell.angle_alpha   90.00
_cell.angle_beta   90.00
_cell.angle_gamma   90.00
#
_symmetry.space_group_name_H-M   'P 1'
#
loop_
_entity.id
_entity.type
_entity.pdbx_description
1 polymer ?
#
loop_
_entity_poly.entity_id
_entity_poly.type
_entity_poly.pdbx_seq_one_letter_code
_entity_poly.pdbx_strand_id
1 'polypeptide(L)' 'MKKKSGYDVNDVNSAEIPEFVYESLARSLLPVIQKYYESDEGKRAFAEWKEKKEAAAKDST' A
#
# COMPACT_ATOMS: atom_id res chain seq x y z
N MET A 1 -21.10 -17.98 21.47
CA MET A 1 -20.08 -16.93 21.27
C MET A 1 -18.86 -17.53 20.58
N LYS A 2 -18.51 -17.08 19.38
CA LYS A 2 -17.14 -17.11 18.88
C LYS A 2 -17.06 -16.04 17.81
N LYS A 3 -16.39 -14.96 18.18
CA LYS A 3 -16.33 -13.71 17.42
C LYS A 3 -15.64 -14.03 16.10
N LYS A 4 -16.29 -13.76 14.97
CA LYS A 4 -15.59 -13.62 13.69
C LYS A 4 -14.75 -12.36 13.83
N SER A 5 -13.50 -12.52 14.25
CA SER A 5 -12.53 -11.43 14.25
C SER A 5 -12.22 -11.14 12.79
N GLY A 6 -12.83 -10.07 12.27
CA GLY A 6 -12.53 -9.57 10.94
C GLY A 6 -11.10 -9.04 10.91
N TYR A 7 -10.18 -9.90 10.48
CA TYR A 7 -8.93 -9.49 9.87
C TYR A 7 -8.88 -10.19 8.51
N ASP A 8 -9.66 -9.67 7.57
CA ASP A 8 -9.39 -9.89 6.15
C ASP A 8 -8.30 -8.87 5.76
N VAL A 9 -7.08 -9.13 6.24
CA VAL A 9 -5.90 -8.55 5.62
C VAL A 9 -5.45 -9.61 4.64
N ASN A 10 -5.78 -9.38 3.37
CA ASN A 10 -5.17 -9.98 2.17
C ASN A 10 -4.33 -11.21 2.46
N ASP A 11 -4.81 -12.39 2.05
CA ASP A 11 -4.16 -13.70 2.14
C ASP A 11 -2.68 -13.69 1.70
N VAL A 12 -1.80 -13.15 2.56
CA VAL A 12 -0.34 -13.20 2.46
C VAL A 12 0.19 -14.57 2.85
N ASN A 13 -0.69 -15.47 3.26
CA ASN A 13 -0.39 -16.85 3.61
C ASN A 13 -0.53 -17.82 2.41
N SER A 14 -0.95 -17.31 1.24
CA SER A 14 -1.14 -18.09 0.01
C SER A 14 0.18 -18.62 -0.56
N ALA A 15 1.26 -17.89 -0.36
CA ALA A 15 2.60 -18.37 -0.57
C ALA A 15 3.12 -18.78 0.81
N GLU A 16 3.68 -19.97 0.97
CA GLU A 16 4.25 -20.50 2.23
C GLU A 16 5.51 -19.72 2.68
N ILE A 17 5.52 -18.41 2.48
CA ILE A 17 6.60 -17.48 2.78
C ILE A 17 6.52 -17.15 4.26
N PRO A 18 7.61 -17.36 5.03
CA PRO A 18 7.62 -17.01 6.44
C PRO A 18 7.40 -15.51 6.68
N GLU A 19 6.70 -15.17 7.75
CA GLU A 19 6.39 -13.78 8.15
C GLU A 19 7.65 -12.90 8.23
N PHE A 20 8.75 -13.43 8.78
CA PHE A 20 10.01 -12.68 8.91
C PHE A 20 10.55 -12.19 7.56
N VAL A 21 10.22 -12.86 6.45
CA VAL A 21 10.64 -12.47 5.10
C VAL A 21 9.87 -11.21 4.68
N TYR A 22 8.56 -11.17 4.92
CA TYR A 22 7.76 -9.97 4.68
C TYR A 22 8.24 -8.80 5.53
N GLU A 23 8.50 -9.03 6.82
CA GLU A 23 9.03 -8.01 7.72
C GLU A 23 10.39 -7.49 7.26
N SER A 24 11.28 -8.39 6.86
CA SER A 24 12.61 -8.04 6.37
C SER A 24 12.52 -7.19 5.11
N LEU A 25 11.67 -7.58 4.16
CA LEU A 25 11.41 -6.81 2.94
C LEU A 25 10.85 -5.43 3.25
N ALA A 26 9.83 -5.35 4.11
CA ALA A 26 9.23 -4.08 4.51
C ALA A 26 10.27 -3.17 5.17
N ARG A 27 11.08 -3.69 6.09
CA ARG A 27 12.13 -2.93 6.80
C ARG A 27 13.21 -2.43 5.84
N SER A 28 13.60 -3.23 4.85
CA SER A 28 14.57 -2.83 3.83
C SER A 28 14.04 -1.77 2.86
N LEU A 29 12.76 -1.87 2.46
CA LEU A 29 12.17 -0.98 1.46
C LEU A 29 11.62 0.33 2.04
N LEU A 30 11.17 0.32 3.30
CA LEU A 30 10.60 1.50 3.96
C LEU A 30 11.43 2.79 3.81
N PRO A 31 12.76 2.81 4.09
CA PRO A 31 13.54 4.04 3.94
C PRO A 31 13.64 4.51 2.48
N VAL A 32 13.64 3.59 1.51
CA VAL A 32 13.67 3.92 0.08
C VAL A 32 12.35 4.56 -0.34
N ILE A 33 11.23 3.98 0.11
CA ILE A 33 9.89 4.52 -0.13
C ILE A 33 9.77 5.91 0.50
N GLN A 34 10.17 6.08 1.76
CA GLN A 34 10.12 7.38 2.45
C GLN A 34 10.89 8.45 1.67
N LYS A 35 12.13 8.16 1.26
CA LYS A 35 12.96 9.07 0.46
C LYS A 35 12.29 9.45 -0.87
N TYR A 36 11.63 8.50 -1.54
CA TYR A 36 10.90 8.78 -2.77
C TYR A 36 9.70 9.70 -2.52
N TYR A 37 8.90 9.46 -1.48
CA TYR A 37 7.74 10.30 -1.15
C TYR A 37 8.12 11.72 -0.72
N GLU A 38 9.30 11.90 -0.12
CA GLU A 38 9.82 13.22 0.25
C GLU A 38 10.37 14.01 -0.95
N SER A 39 10.74 13.32 -2.03
CA SER A 39 11.23 13.93 -3.26
C SER A 39 10.15 14.70 -4.03
N ASP A 40 10.56 15.68 -4.84
CA ASP A 40 9.64 16.46 -5.67
C ASP A 40 8.94 15.60 -6.73
N GLU A 41 9.63 14.58 -7.25
CA GLU A 41 9.06 13.62 -8.18
C GLU A 41 7.93 12.81 -7.52
N GLY A 42 8.17 12.28 -6.31
CA GLY A 42 7.17 11.53 -5.57
C GLY A 42 5.94 12.36 -5.24
N LYS A 43 6.12 13.61 -4.82
CA LYS A 43 5.01 14.55 -4.55
C LYS A 43 4.19 14.84 -5.80
N ARG A 44 4.85 15.08 -6.94
CA ARG A 44 4.16 15.33 -8.22
C ARG A 44 3.36 14.12 -8.66
N ALA A 45 3.98 12.94 -8.68
CA ALA A 45 3.31 11.69 -9.06
C ALA A 45 2.09 11.41 -8.17
N PHE A 46 2.17 11.71 -6.87
CA PHE A 46 1.05 11.55 -5.95
C PHE A 46 -0.08 12.57 -6.20
N ALA A 47 0.24 13.82 -6.54
CA ALA A 47 -0.76 14.82 -6.92
C ALA A 47 -1.51 14.38 -8.19
N GLU A 48 -0.78 13.98 -9.23
CA GLU A 48 -1.38 13.49 -10.49
C GLU A 48 -2.28 12.27 -10.26
N TRP A 49 -1.88 11.36 -9.36
CA TRP A 49 -2.70 10.20 -9.01
C TRP A 49 -4.01 10.61 -8.32
N LYS A 50 -3.99 11.60 -7.41
CA LYS A 50 -5.22 12.10 -6.78
C LYS A 50 -6.17 12.71 -7.80
N GLU A 51 -5.66 13.56 -8.69
CA GLU A 51 -6.48 14.18 -9.74
C GLU A 51 -7.15 13.12 -10.62
N LYS A 52 -6.40 12.07 -11.02
CA LYS A 52 -6.95 10.94 -11.78
C LYS A 52 -8.03 10.18 -11.01
N LYS A 53 -7.86 10.00 -9.69
CA LYS A 53 -8.85 9.34 -8.84
C LYS A 53 -10.12 10.17 -8.72
N GLU A 54 -10.01 11.48 -8.59
CA GLU A 54 -11.15 12.38 -8.53
C GLU A 54 -11.88 12.49 -9.87
N ALA A 55 -11.15 12.49 -11.00
CA ALA A 55 -11.75 12.42 -12.33
C ALA A 55 -12.52 11.11 -12.52
N ALA A 56 -11.90 9.97 -12.22
CA ALA A 56 -12.54 8.65 -12.33
C ALA A 56 -13.78 8.50 -11.43
N ALA A 57 -13.80 9.16 -10.27
CA ALA A 57 -14.98 9.19 -9.41
C ALA A 57 -16.12 10.04 -9.99
N LYS A 58 -15.78 11.14 -10.68
CA LYS A 58 -16.76 12.03 -11.34
C LYS A 58 -17.33 11.43 -12.62
N ASP A 59 -16.54 10.67 -13.37
CA ASP A 59 -16.99 9.99 -14.59
C ASP A 59 -17.94 8.80 -14.32
N SER A 60 -18.06 8.36 -13.05
CA SER A 60 -18.96 7.27 -12.63
C SER A 60 -20.29 7.76 -12.03
N THR A 61 -20.59 9.06 -12.08
CA THR A 61 -21.88 9.65 -11.69
C THR A 61 -22.62 10.16 -12.91
#